data_AF-A0A2J8UID7-F1
#
_entry.id   AF-A0A2J8UID7-F1
#
_cell.length_a   1.000
_cell.length_b   1.000
_cell.length_c   1.000
_cell.angle_alpha   90.00
_cell.angle_beta   90.00
_cell.angle_gamma   90.00
#
_symmetry.space_group_name_H-M   'P 1'
#
loop_
_entity.id
_entity.type
_entity.pdbx_description
1 polymer ?
#
loop_
_entity_poly.entity_id
_entity_poly.type
_entity_poly.pdbx_seq_one_letter_code
_entity_poly.pdbx_strand_id
1 'polypeptide(L)'
;LLPLLLLLLPPPPRVGGFNLDAEAPAVLSGPPGSFFGFSVEFYRPGTDGVSVLVGAPKANTSQPGVLQGGAVYLCPWGASPTQCTPIEFDSKGMRSTVQLAHREGATERPRGHLLPLHRQ
;
A
#
# COMPACT_ATOMS: atom_id res chain seq x y z
N LEU A 1 51.01 -3.63 -19.41
CA LEU A 1 51.51 -3.43 -18.03
C LEU A 1 50.44 -2.87 -17.10
N LEU A 2 49.76 -1.77 -17.44
CA LEU A 2 48.64 -1.21 -16.66
C LEU A 2 47.44 -2.15 -16.36
N PRO A 3 46.95 -2.99 -17.29
CA PRO A 3 45.80 -3.87 -16.99
C PRO A 3 46.18 -5.03 -16.07
N LEU A 4 47.45 -5.43 -16.07
CA LEU A 4 47.98 -6.45 -15.15
C LEU A 4 48.14 -5.88 -13.73
N LEU A 5 48.47 -4.60 -13.62
CA LEU A 5 48.61 -3.90 -12.34
C LEU A 5 47.24 -3.73 -11.64
N LEU A 6 46.15 -3.54 -12.39
CA LEU A 6 44.79 -3.45 -11.85
C LEU A 6 44.27 -4.75 -11.22
N LEU A 7 44.73 -5.91 -11.70
CA LEU A 7 44.39 -7.23 -11.15
C LEU A 7 45.10 -7.54 -9.82
N LEU A 8 46.17 -6.79 -9.50
CA LEU A 8 46.96 -6.92 -8.27
C LEU A 8 46.45 -6.01 -7.15
N LEU A 9 45.48 -5.12 -7.41
CA LEU A 9 44.85 -4.36 -6.33
C LEU A 9 43.91 -5.26 -5.52
N PRO A 10 44.00 -5.25 -4.18
CA PRO A 10 43.01 -5.92 -3.35
C PRO A 10 41.63 -5.30 -3.63
N PRO A 11 40.56 -6.12 -3.64
CA PRO A 11 39.22 -5.58 -3.81
C PRO A 11 38.96 -4.52 -2.72
N PRO A 12 38.24 -3.43 -3.05
CA PRO A 12 37.92 -2.42 -2.05
C PRO A 12 37.23 -3.09 -0.86
N PRO A 13 37.51 -2.62 0.37
CA PRO A 13 36.90 -3.19 1.56
C PRO A 13 35.38 -3.18 1.37
N ARG A 14 34.75 -4.34 1.61
CA ARG A 14 33.30 -4.42 1.65
C ARG A 14 32.83 -3.62 2.85
N VAL A 15 32.36 -2.40 2.60
CA VAL A 15 31.71 -1.59 3.62
C VAL A 15 30.34 -2.21 3.86
N GLY A 16 30.21 -2.95 4.95
CA GLY A 16 28.93 -3.36 5.51
C GLY A 16 28.44 -2.33 6.52
N GLY A 17 27.13 -2.24 6.73
CA GLY A 17 26.60 -1.53 7.90
C GLY A 17 27.18 -2.15 9.17
N PHE A 18 27.85 -1.36 10.00
CA PHE A 18 28.63 -1.88 11.13
C PHE A 18 27.82 -1.95 12.43
N ASN A 19 26.63 -1.35 12.48
CA ASN A 19 25.83 -1.20 13.69
C ASN A 19 24.34 -1.55 13.49
N LEU A 20 23.99 -2.27 12.43
CA LEU A 20 22.66 -2.86 12.28
C LEU A 20 22.63 -4.20 13.02
N ASP A 21 21.60 -4.43 13.83
CA ASP A 21 21.37 -5.74 14.47
C ASP A 21 20.83 -6.72 13.42
N ALA A 22 21.73 -7.42 12.76
CA ALA A 22 21.41 -8.42 11.75
C ALA A 22 21.06 -9.80 12.35
N GLU A 23 21.38 -10.03 13.62
CA GLU A 23 21.15 -11.31 14.31
C GLU A 23 19.70 -11.44 14.78
N ALA A 24 19.09 -10.34 15.23
CA ALA A 24 17.71 -10.31 15.72
C ALA A 24 16.85 -9.18 15.09
N PRO A 25 16.66 -9.17 13.75
CA PRO A 25 15.84 -8.15 13.11
C PRO A 25 14.35 -8.33 13.42
N ALA A 26 13.60 -7.23 13.40
CA ALA A 26 12.15 -7.29 13.38
C ALA A 26 11.67 -7.79 12.02
N VAL A 27 10.99 -8.94 11.98
CA VAL A 27 10.45 -9.53 10.76
C VAL A 27 8.95 -9.30 10.69
N LEU A 28 8.52 -8.51 9.70
CA LEU A 28 7.11 -8.28 9.40
C LEU A 28 6.70 -9.18 8.24
N SER A 29 5.51 -9.76 8.30
CA SER A 29 4.99 -10.63 7.25
C SER A 29 3.50 -10.37 7.01
N GLY A 30 3.09 -10.51 5.76
CA GLY A 30 1.70 -10.36 5.33
C GLY A 30 1.18 -11.58 4.59
N PRO A 31 -0.02 -11.48 3.99
CA PRO A 31 -0.64 -12.62 3.30
C PRO A 31 0.21 -13.16 2.14
N PRO A 32 0.29 -14.49 1.95
CA PRO A 32 1.04 -15.09 0.84
C PRO A 32 0.57 -14.57 -0.52
N GLY A 33 1.51 -14.32 -1.44
CA GLY A 33 1.22 -13.86 -2.81
C GLY A 33 0.74 -12.41 -2.94
N SER A 34 0.57 -11.68 -1.82
CA SER A 34 0.11 -10.29 -1.82
C SER A 34 1.18 -9.25 -2.21
N PHE A 35 2.43 -9.69 -2.33
CA PHE A 35 3.61 -8.82 -2.49
C PHE A 35 3.76 -7.84 -1.32
N PHE A 36 3.41 -8.27 -0.10
CA PHE A 36 3.71 -7.53 1.13
C PHE A 36 5.20 -7.18 1.21
N GLY A 37 5.50 -5.90 1.39
CA GLY A 37 6.86 -5.37 1.37
C GLY A 37 7.26 -4.75 0.03
N PHE A 38 6.34 -4.63 -0.93
CA PHE A 38 6.61 -3.98 -2.21
C PHE A 38 6.99 -2.49 -2.05
N SER A 39 6.40 -1.83 -1.06
CA SER A 39 6.79 -0.49 -0.60
C SER A 39 6.73 -0.43 0.93
N VAL A 40 7.57 0.40 1.54
CA VAL A 40 7.66 0.58 2.99
C VAL A 40 7.85 2.06 3.33
N GLU A 41 7.29 2.50 4.47
CA GLU A 41 7.43 3.87 4.97
C GLU A 41 7.30 3.92 6.50
N PHE A 42 7.93 4.91 7.15
CA PHE A 42 7.73 5.19 8.56
C PHE A 42 6.51 6.08 8.79
N TYR A 43 5.72 5.77 9.81
CA TYR A 43 4.56 6.57 10.20
C TYR A 43 4.61 6.92 11.68
N ARG A 44 4.42 8.21 11.99
CA ARG A 44 4.35 8.71 13.37
C ARG A 44 3.20 9.72 13.51
N PRO A 45 2.03 9.29 13.99
CA PRO A 45 0.92 10.21 14.20
C PRO A 45 1.21 11.11 15.41
N GLY A 46 1.44 12.41 15.17
CA GLY A 46 1.69 13.38 16.23
C GLY A 46 2.93 13.04 17.07
N THR A 47 2.75 13.00 18.39
CA THR A 47 3.78 12.63 19.38
C THR A 47 3.71 11.16 19.79
N ASP A 48 2.74 10.41 19.27
CA ASP A 48 2.49 9.03 19.66
C ASP A 48 3.45 8.07 18.92
N GLY A 49 3.42 6.79 19.35
CA GLY A 49 4.36 5.75 18.93
C GLY A 49 4.60 5.63 17.43
N VAL A 50 5.77 5.09 17.07
CA VAL A 50 6.16 4.87 15.67
C VAL A 50 5.47 3.62 15.12
N SER A 51 5.16 3.62 13.83
CA SER A 51 4.67 2.47 13.08
C SER A 51 5.41 2.35 11.76
N VAL A 52 5.39 1.15 11.16
CA VAL A 52 5.82 0.91 9.78
C VAL A 52 4.58 0.72 8.93
N LEU A 53 4.51 1.41 7.80
CA LEU A 53 3.53 1.18 6.75
C LEU A 53 4.13 0.23 5.72
N VAL A 54 3.38 -0.79 5.34
CA VAL A 54 3.82 -1.77 4.35
C VAL A 54 2.79 -1.94 3.25
N GLY A 55 3.18 -1.66 2.01
CA GLY A 55 2.36 -1.88 0.83
C GLY A 55 2.36 -3.35 0.39
N ALA A 56 1.18 -3.85 0.03
CA ALA A 56 0.95 -5.19 -0.53
C ALA A 56 0.00 -5.09 -1.73
N PRO A 57 0.50 -4.78 -2.93
CA PRO A 57 -0.32 -4.41 -4.09
C PRO A 57 -1.18 -5.56 -4.65
N LYS A 58 -0.97 -6.81 -4.23
CA LYS A 58 -1.78 -7.97 -4.61
C LYS A 58 -2.61 -8.53 -3.46
N ALA A 59 -2.70 -7.82 -2.34
CA ALA A 59 -3.58 -8.21 -1.24
C ALA A 59 -5.05 -8.17 -1.69
N ASN A 60 -5.83 -9.15 -1.23
CA ASN A 60 -7.28 -9.11 -1.36
C ASN A 60 -7.87 -8.11 -0.36
N THR A 61 -8.96 -7.47 -0.76
CA THR A 61 -9.67 -6.45 0.01
C THR A 61 -11.14 -6.83 0.18
N SER A 62 -11.85 -6.13 1.06
CA SER A 62 -13.30 -6.24 1.23
C SER A 62 -14.11 -5.55 0.12
N GLN A 63 -13.45 -4.83 -0.79
CA GLN A 63 -14.10 -4.13 -1.90
C GLN A 63 -14.90 -5.10 -2.81
N PRO A 64 -16.22 -4.89 -2.98
CA PRO A 64 -17.04 -5.77 -3.79
C PRO A 64 -16.63 -5.80 -5.27
N GLY A 65 -16.43 -6.99 -5.82
CA GLY A 65 -16.12 -7.17 -7.25
C GLY A 65 -14.73 -6.70 -7.67
N VAL A 66 -13.82 -6.44 -6.71
CA VAL A 66 -12.42 -6.06 -6.98
C VAL A 66 -11.51 -7.22 -6.60
N LEU A 67 -10.83 -7.79 -7.60
CA LEU A 67 -9.83 -8.84 -7.38
C LEU A 67 -8.48 -8.19 -7.09
N GLN A 68 -7.84 -8.58 -5.97
CA GLN A 68 -6.49 -8.13 -5.60
C GLN A 68 -6.30 -6.60 -5.70
N GLY A 69 -7.24 -5.82 -5.15
CA GLY A 69 -7.19 -4.35 -5.19
C GLY A 69 -5.97 -3.73 -4.49
N GLY A 70 -5.29 -4.51 -3.65
CA GLY A 70 -4.13 -4.08 -2.89
C GLY A 70 -4.51 -3.44 -1.56
N ALA A 71 -3.58 -3.46 -0.60
CA ALA A 71 -3.76 -2.85 0.71
C ALA A 71 -2.43 -2.26 1.21
N VAL A 72 -2.53 -1.29 2.11
CA VAL A 72 -1.42 -0.87 2.97
C VAL A 72 -1.71 -1.36 4.37
N TYR A 73 -0.71 -1.94 5.00
CA TYR A 73 -0.78 -2.42 6.37
C TYR A 73 -0.10 -1.43 7.32
N LEU A 74 -0.76 -1.13 8.43
CA LEU A 74 -0.19 -0.44 9.58
C LEU A 74 0.39 -1.47 10.53
N CYS A 75 1.69 -1.37 10.83
CA CYS A 75 2.41 -2.23 11.75
C CYS A 75 2.93 -1.40 12.93
N PRO A 76 2.21 -1.33 14.07
CA PRO A 76 2.67 -0.58 15.25
C PRO A 76 4.00 -1.10 15.78
N TRP A 77 4.98 -0.21 15.96
CA TRP A 77 6.31 -0.57 16.46
C TRP A 77 6.26 -0.90 17.96
N GLY A 78 6.97 -1.97 18.37
CA GLY A 78 7.03 -2.38 19.78
C GLY A 78 5.83 -3.20 20.28
N ALA A 79 4.82 -3.45 19.44
CA ALA A 79 3.79 -4.43 19.75
C ALA A 79 4.35 -5.86 19.67
N SER A 80 4.09 -6.68 20.69
CA SER A 80 4.48 -8.09 20.72
C SER A 80 3.25 -8.98 20.96
N PRO A 81 2.84 -9.81 19.99
CA PRO A 81 3.39 -9.92 18.63
C PRO A 81 3.08 -8.68 17.79
N THR A 82 3.94 -8.33 16.83
CA THR A 82 3.69 -7.22 15.92
C THR A 82 2.60 -7.62 14.94
N GLN A 83 1.39 -7.12 15.16
CA GLN A 83 0.23 -7.43 14.31
C GLN A 83 0.00 -6.28 13.33
N CYS A 84 0.22 -6.57 12.04
CA CYS A 84 -0.02 -5.62 10.96
C CYS A 84 -1.49 -5.68 10.54
N THR A 85 -2.19 -4.55 10.53
CA THR A 85 -3.60 -4.45 10.15
C THR A 85 -3.78 -3.63 8.87
N PRO A 86 -4.66 -4.03 7.93
CA PRO A 86 -4.91 -3.24 6.74
C PRO A 86 -5.60 -1.92 7.08
N ILE A 87 -5.16 -0.83 6.46
CA ILE A 87 -5.82 0.48 6.56
C ILE A 87 -6.94 0.53 5.52
N GLU A 88 -8.18 0.79 5.94
CA GLU A 88 -9.29 1.01 5.02
C GLU A 88 -9.26 2.44 4.47
N PHE A 89 -8.63 2.62 3.30
CA PHE A 89 -8.70 3.87 2.54
C PHE A 89 -9.99 3.98 1.72
N ASP A 90 -10.38 2.88 1.06
CA ASP A 90 -11.63 2.75 0.32
C ASP A 90 -12.18 1.32 0.46
N SER A 91 -13.43 1.20 0.88
CA SER A 91 -14.16 -0.07 1.04
C SER A 91 -15.17 -0.31 -0.08
N LYS A 92 -15.26 0.61 -1.06
CA LYS A 92 -16.20 0.52 -2.17
C LYS A 92 -15.59 -0.23 -3.35
N GLY A 93 -16.44 -0.94 -4.07
CA GLY A 93 -16.10 -1.58 -5.33
C GLY A 93 -16.23 -0.64 -6.51
N MET A 94 -16.17 -1.20 -7.72
CA MET A 94 -16.41 -0.45 -8.95
C MET A 94 -17.77 0.23 -8.90
N ARG A 95 -17.77 1.57 -9.02
CA ARG A 95 -18.99 2.35 -9.05
C ARG A 95 -19.62 2.22 -10.44
N SER A 96 -20.73 1.48 -10.54
CA SER A 96 -21.43 1.36 -11.82
C SER A 96 -22.07 2.71 -12.21
N THR A 97 -22.14 3.00 -13.51
CA THR A 97 -22.79 4.21 -14.06
C THR A 97 -24.24 4.33 -13.60
N VAL A 98 -24.92 3.20 -13.35
CA VAL A 98 -26.28 3.14 -12.80
C VAL A 98 -26.33 3.66 -11.35
N GLN A 99 -25.31 3.36 -10.53
CA GLN A 99 -25.21 3.88 -9.16
C GLN A 99 -24.75 5.34 -9.10
N LEU A 100 -24.01 5.82 -10.12
CA LEU A 100 -23.71 7.24 -10.30
C LEU A 100 -25.00 8.01 -10.60
N ALA A 101 -25.77 7.56 -11.60
CA ALA A 101 -27.06 8.15 -11.97
C ALA A 101 -28.06 8.20 -10.80
N HIS A 102 -28.15 7.13 -10.00
CA HIS A 102 -29.04 7.12 -8.84
C HIS A 102 -28.61 8.11 -7.74
N ARG A 103 -27.30 8.32 -7.54
CA ARG A 103 -26.79 9.30 -6.56
C ARG A 103 -26.95 10.75 -7.04
N GLU A 104 -26.92 10.99 -8.34
CA GLU A 104 -27.16 12.31 -8.93
C GLU A 104 -28.66 12.62 -9.15
N GLY A 105 -29.56 11.71 -8.75
CA GLY A 105 -31.00 11.90 -8.95
C GLY A 105 -31.42 11.91 -10.43
N ALA A 106 -30.59 11.36 -11.31
CA ALA A 106 -30.90 11.26 -12.73
C ALA A 106 -31.72 9.99 -12.98
N THR A 107 -33.04 10.17 -13.08
CA THR A 107 -33.92 9.14 -13.64
C THR A 107 -33.70 9.09 -15.15
N GLU A 108 -33.14 8.00 -15.68
CA GLU A 108 -33.22 7.75 -17.13
C GLU A 108 -34.69 7.56 -17.52
N ARG A 109 -35.25 8.48 -18.32
CA ARG A 109 -36.41 8.20 -19.16
C ARG A 109 -35.95 7.93 -20.59
N PRO A 110 -36.55 6.96 -21.28
CA PRO A 110 -36.25 6.76 -22.69
C PRO A 110 -36.80 7.94 -23.50
N ARG A 111 -35.93 8.51 -24.33
CA ARG A 111 -36.11 9.59 -25.31
C ARG A 111 -35.83 11.01 -24.80
N GLY A 112 -34.76 11.56 -25.37
CA GLY A 112 -34.10 12.79 -24.96
C GLY A 112 -34.90 14.05 -25.20
N HIS A 113 -35.04 14.83 -24.13
CA HIS A 113 -34.96 16.29 -24.10
C HIS A 113 -34.80 16.70 -22.63
N LEU A 114 -33.70 17.35 -22.27
CA LEU A 114 -33.53 17.98 -20.96
C LEU A 114 -34.23 19.35 -20.99
N LEU A 115 -35.20 19.56 -20.10
CA LEU A 115 -35.64 20.91 -19.70
C LEU A 115 -35.30 21.10 -18.22
N PRO A 116 -34.70 22.25 -17.84
CA PRO A 116 -34.44 22.53 -16.43
C PRO A 116 -35.78 22.77 -15.71
N LEU A 117 -36.04 21.99 -14.66
CA LEU A 117 -37.19 22.21 -13.79
C LEU A 117 -36.88 23.40 -12.88
N HIS A 118 -37.64 24.47 -13.06
CA HIS A 118 -37.68 25.63 -12.18
C HIS A 118 -37.99 25.15 -10.75
N ARG A 119 -37.10 25.50 -9.81
CA ARG A 119 -37.25 25.21 -8.38
C ARG A 119 -38.33 26.15 -7.82
N GLN A 120 -39.43 25.59 -7.32
CA GLN A 120 -40.37 26.24 -6.40
C GLN A 120 -40.03 25.79 -4.98
#